data_AF-F0ZXP3-F1
#
_entry.id   AF-F0ZXP3-F1
#
_cell.length_a   1.000
_cell.length_b   1.000
_cell.length_c   1.000
_cell.angle_alpha   90.00
_cell.angle_beta   90.00
_cell.angle_gamma   90.00
#
_symmetry.space_group_name_H-M   'P 1'
#
loop_
_entity.id
_entity.type
_entity.pdbx_description
1 polymer ?
#
loop_
_entity_poly.entity_id
_entity_poly.type
_entity_poly.pdbx_seq_one_letter_code
_entity_poly.pdbx_strand_id
1 'polypeptide(L)'
;MCDITTNLQNKLKDKIQANPKEPKNYFSLALNIGLFENTKLHDEREYDKIELFKHCLDLDPNNSEYYFEIGQYLKYSETNETTLNNFKKIKEIDCYLYSIYLIKQENNKNNNNDNNKKFKKQTNRYYIALADALLTNNNNEKYKSIINSNNIITNKELKLEVVPNNKKQEPFIETFDKTEILLEAIEYCPERSNAYIKYMSNFLEAKKSVKLLNGKTIKIKDNINNTSYLNILMNVLFIIGIIFNVYYLFFK
;
A
#
# COMPACT_ATOMS: atom_id res chain seq x y z
N MET A 1 -29.50 8.17 -9.17
CA MET A 1 -28.03 8.00 -9.06
C MET A 1 -27.46 6.96 -10.04
N CYS A 2 -28.24 5.98 -10.54
CA CYS A 2 -27.74 4.96 -11.48
C CYS A 2 -27.30 5.48 -12.86
N ASP A 3 -27.87 6.57 -13.36
CA ASP A 3 -27.66 6.98 -14.77
C ASP A 3 -26.26 7.55 -15.05
N ILE A 4 -25.64 8.19 -14.05
CA ILE A 4 -24.31 8.82 -14.21
C ILE A 4 -23.20 7.75 -14.22
N THR A 5 -23.26 6.78 -13.30
CA THR A 5 -22.26 5.70 -13.21
C THR A 5 -22.30 4.82 -14.46
N THR A 6 -23.49 4.51 -14.95
CA THR A 6 -23.69 3.72 -16.17
C THR A 6 -23.16 4.46 -17.41
N ASN A 7 -23.40 5.77 -17.52
CA ASN A 7 -22.88 6.59 -18.61
C ASN A 7 -21.34 6.63 -18.62
N LEU A 8 -20.72 6.81 -17.45
CA LEU A 8 -19.27 6.82 -17.34
C LEU A 8 -18.65 5.46 -17.68
N GLN A 9 -19.22 4.36 -17.21
CA GLN A 9 -18.74 3.01 -17.55
C GLN A 9 -18.81 2.77 -19.05
N ASN A 10 -19.92 3.12 -19.72
CA ASN A 10 -20.03 2.98 -21.18
C ASN A 10 -18.98 3.80 -21.93
N LYS A 11 -18.75 5.05 -21.52
CA LYS A 11 -17.68 5.89 -22.10
C LYS A 11 -16.29 5.28 -21.93
N LEU A 12 -16.03 4.60 -20.81
CA LEU A 12 -14.76 3.90 -20.57
C LEU A 12 -14.64 2.65 -21.45
N LYS A 13 -15.73 1.93 -21.70
CA LYS A 13 -15.76 0.80 -22.65
C LYS A 13 -15.47 1.25 -24.07
N ASP A 14 -16.08 2.33 -24.53
CA ASP A 14 -15.82 2.91 -25.86
C ASP A 14 -14.33 3.30 -26.01
N LYS A 15 -13.72 3.84 -24.95
CA LYS A 15 -12.28 4.14 -24.93
C LYS A 15 -11.41 2.89 -25.04
N ILE A 16 -11.78 1.81 -24.35
CA ILE A 16 -11.10 0.52 -24.48
C ILE A 16 -11.23 0.00 -25.91
N GLN A 17 -12.42 0.10 -26.52
CA GLN A 17 -12.62 -0.30 -27.92
C GLN A 17 -11.76 0.51 -28.89
N ALA A 18 -11.72 1.83 -28.71
CA ALA A 18 -10.97 2.74 -29.56
C ALA A 18 -9.45 2.58 -29.39
N ASN A 19 -8.98 2.26 -28.17
CA ASN A 19 -7.57 2.05 -27.88
C ASN A 19 -7.36 0.93 -26.84
N PRO A 20 -7.36 -0.34 -27.28
CA PRO A 20 -7.24 -1.51 -26.39
C PRO A 20 -5.81 -1.72 -25.86
N LYS A 21 -4.84 -0.91 -26.28
CA LYS A 21 -3.45 -0.98 -25.81
C LYS A 21 -3.13 0.06 -24.74
N GLU A 22 -4.11 0.87 -24.33
CA GLU A 22 -3.92 1.89 -23.29
C GLU A 22 -4.34 1.32 -21.92
N PRO A 23 -3.39 0.99 -21.02
CA PRO A 23 -3.69 0.38 -19.73
C PRO A 23 -4.56 1.30 -18.84
N LYS A 24 -4.42 2.62 -18.98
CA LYS A 24 -5.21 3.59 -18.19
C LYS A 24 -6.71 3.48 -18.45
N ASN A 25 -7.15 3.02 -19.61
CA ASN A 25 -8.57 2.84 -19.92
C ASN A 25 -9.15 1.68 -19.10
N TYR A 26 -8.46 0.54 -19.08
CA TYR A 26 -8.81 -0.61 -18.23
C TYR A 26 -8.76 -0.25 -16.75
N PHE A 27 -7.71 0.46 -16.32
CA PHE A 27 -7.55 0.90 -14.94
C PHE A 27 -8.69 1.81 -14.50
N SER A 28 -9.06 2.77 -15.34
CA SER A 28 -10.18 3.68 -15.06
C SER A 28 -11.50 2.91 -14.96
N LEU A 29 -11.73 1.92 -15.83
CA LEU A 29 -12.93 1.08 -15.74
C LEU A 29 -12.93 0.24 -14.46
N ALA A 30 -11.79 -0.36 -14.10
CA ALA A 30 -11.64 -1.13 -12.86
C ALA A 30 -12.02 -0.28 -11.63
N LEU A 31 -11.56 0.97 -11.56
CA LEU A 31 -11.91 1.87 -10.45
C LEU A 31 -13.40 2.28 -10.40
N ASN A 32 -14.14 2.12 -11.50
CA ASN A 32 -15.54 2.56 -11.62
C ASN A 32 -16.57 1.42 -11.56
N ILE A 33 -16.14 0.17 -11.57
CA ILE A 33 -17.03 -0.96 -11.28
C ILE A 33 -17.05 -1.25 -9.78
N GLY A 34 -18.22 -1.64 -9.27
CA GLY A 34 -18.40 -2.05 -7.87
C GLY A 34 -17.53 -3.26 -7.50
N LEU A 35 -17.34 -3.46 -6.20
CA LEU A 35 -16.43 -4.49 -5.67
C LEU A 35 -16.78 -5.92 -6.13
N PHE A 36 -18.06 -6.19 -6.33
CA PHE A 36 -18.57 -7.50 -6.76
C PHE A 36 -19.36 -7.40 -8.08
N GLU A 37 -19.11 -6.34 -8.84
CA GLU A 37 -19.77 -6.12 -10.13
C GLU A 37 -18.89 -6.62 -11.26
N ASN A 38 -19.54 -7.21 -12.25
CA ASN A 38 -18.93 -7.53 -13.53
C ASN A 38 -19.36 -6.50 -14.57
N THR A 39 -18.55 -6.35 -15.61
CA THR A 39 -18.90 -5.50 -16.74
C THR A 39 -18.60 -6.19 -18.06
N LYS A 40 -19.53 -6.13 -19.01
CA LYS A 40 -19.31 -6.64 -20.37
C LYS A 40 -18.57 -5.62 -21.21
N LEU A 41 -17.49 -6.05 -21.88
CA LEU A 41 -16.83 -5.29 -22.93
C LEU A 41 -17.42 -5.63 -24.32
N HIS A 42 -16.90 -5.03 -25.38
CA HIS A 42 -17.40 -5.20 -26.76
C HIS A 42 -17.16 -6.59 -27.36
N ASP A 43 -16.33 -7.41 -26.72
CA ASP A 43 -16.13 -8.82 -27.06
C ASP A 43 -17.15 -9.74 -26.34
N GLU A 44 -18.17 -9.16 -25.72
CA GLU A 44 -19.25 -9.81 -24.98
C GLU A 44 -18.81 -10.62 -23.75
N ARG A 45 -17.51 -10.64 -23.44
CA ARG A 45 -16.99 -11.27 -22.23
C ARG A 45 -17.26 -10.39 -21.02
N GLU A 46 -17.59 -11.02 -19.91
CA GLU A 46 -17.68 -10.37 -18.61
C GLU A 46 -16.28 -10.22 -18.03
N TYR A 47 -16.03 -9.05 -17.46
CA TYR A 47 -14.80 -8.71 -16.78
C TYR A 47 -15.09 -8.29 -15.35
N ASP A 48 -14.44 -8.96 -14.41
CA ASP A 48 -14.36 -8.49 -13.03
C ASP A 48 -13.21 -7.48 -12.84
N LYS A 49 -13.08 -6.94 -11.62
CA LYS A 49 -12.02 -5.97 -11.30
C LYS A 49 -10.61 -6.54 -11.46
N ILE A 50 -10.42 -7.80 -11.10
CA ILE A 50 -9.12 -8.48 -11.21
C ILE A 50 -8.74 -8.70 -12.67
N GLU A 51 -9.68 -9.07 -13.53
CA GLU A 51 -9.44 -9.26 -14.96
C GLU A 51 -9.07 -7.94 -15.64
N LEU A 52 -9.72 -6.84 -15.27
CA LEU A 52 -9.33 -5.51 -15.74
C LEU A 52 -7.92 -5.13 -15.27
N PHE A 53 -7.56 -5.44 -14.01
CA PHE A 53 -6.21 -5.21 -13.51
C PHE A 53 -5.16 -6.12 -14.18
N LYS A 54 -5.49 -7.37 -14.51
CA LYS A 54 -4.60 -8.25 -15.30
C LYS A 54 -4.28 -7.65 -16.65
N HIS A 55 -5.28 -7.09 -17.34
CA HIS A 55 -5.06 -6.36 -18.59
C HIS A 55 -4.14 -5.15 -18.41
N CYS A 56 -4.29 -4.41 -17.31
CA CYS A 56 -3.38 -3.30 -17.00
C CYS A 56 -1.94 -3.78 -16.85
N LEU A 57 -1.72 -4.88 -16.13
CA LEU A 57 -0.40 -5.48 -15.93
C LEU A 57 0.16 -6.09 -17.22
N ASP A 58 -0.64 -6.70 -18.08
CA ASP A 58 -0.15 -7.22 -19.37
C ASP A 58 0.40 -6.11 -20.28
N LEU A 59 -0.17 -4.91 -20.18
CA LEU A 59 0.19 -3.75 -20.99
C LEU A 59 1.30 -2.89 -20.34
N ASP A 60 1.27 -2.72 -19.02
CA ASP A 60 2.25 -1.96 -18.23
C ASP A 60 2.49 -2.63 -16.87
N PRO A 61 3.37 -3.65 -16.83
CA PRO A 61 3.56 -4.46 -15.62
C PRO A 61 4.47 -3.81 -14.58
N ASN A 62 5.06 -2.64 -14.86
CA ASN A 62 5.95 -1.95 -13.91
C ASN A 62 5.23 -0.80 -13.19
N ASN A 63 3.91 -0.73 -13.29
CA ASN A 63 3.13 0.33 -12.68
C ASN A 63 2.76 -0.02 -11.23
N SER A 64 3.35 0.71 -10.27
CA SER A 64 3.11 0.46 -8.84
C SER A 64 1.65 0.66 -8.42
N GLU A 65 0.92 1.55 -9.10
CA GLU A 65 -0.46 1.89 -8.75
C GLU A 65 -1.42 0.72 -8.99
N TYR A 66 -1.16 -0.10 -10.02
CA TYR A 66 -1.99 -1.27 -10.32
C TYR A 66 -1.88 -2.31 -9.21
N TYR A 67 -0.67 -2.62 -8.75
CA TYR A 67 -0.47 -3.53 -7.62
C TYR A 67 -1.12 -2.99 -6.34
N PHE A 68 -1.00 -1.70 -6.07
CA PHE A 68 -1.65 -1.10 -4.89
C PHE A 68 -3.17 -1.27 -4.90
N GLU A 69 -3.83 -0.98 -6.02
CA GLU A 69 -5.29 -1.11 -6.12
C GLU A 69 -5.76 -2.57 -6.10
N ILE A 70 -4.95 -3.52 -6.59
CA ILE A 70 -5.21 -4.95 -6.42
C ILE A 70 -5.13 -5.34 -4.94
N GLY A 71 -4.12 -4.87 -4.20
CA GLY A 71 -4.02 -5.09 -2.76
C GLY A 71 -5.24 -4.57 -2.02
N GLN A 72 -5.67 -3.34 -2.36
CA GLN A 72 -6.88 -2.74 -1.80
C GLN A 72 -8.14 -3.56 -2.14
N TYR A 73 -8.26 -4.06 -3.37
CA TYR A 73 -9.35 -4.95 -3.74
C TYR A 73 -9.36 -6.22 -2.88
N LEU A 74 -8.22 -6.90 -2.77
CA LEU A 74 -8.07 -8.14 -1.99
C LEU A 74 -8.39 -7.96 -0.51
N LYS A 75 -8.09 -6.78 0.05
CA LYS A 75 -8.42 -6.41 1.42
C LYS A 75 -9.93 -6.43 1.69
N TYR A 76 -10.71 -5.93 0.73
CA TYR A 76 -12.16 -5.76 0.87
C TYR A 76 -12.96 -6.91 0.27
N SER A 77 -12.38 -7.69 -0.64
CA SER A 77 -13.01 -8.90 -1.17
C SER A 77 -12.98 -10.04 -0.15
N GLU A 78 -13.91 -10.98 -0.29
CA GLU A 78 -13.94 -12.18 0.54
C GLU A 78 -12.74 -13.11 0.27
N THR A 79 -12.14 -12.96 -0.91
CA THR A 79 -10.94 -13.66 -1.40
C THR A 79 -9.68 -12.90 -1.00
N ASN A 80 -8.82 -13.56 -0.22
CA ASN A 80 -7.58 -12.95 0.30
C ASN A 80 -6.36 -13.17 -0.64
N GLU A 81 -6.57 -13.93 -1.72
CA GLU A 81 -5.56 -14.26 -2.72
C GLU A 81 -6.21 -14.30 -4.11
N THR A 82 -5.42 -13.98 -5.13
CA THR A 82 -5.80 -14.14 -6.53
C THR A 82 -4.60 -14.62 -7.34
N THR A 83 -4.82 -15.04 -8.57
CA THR A 83 -3.73 -15.36 -9.51
C THR A 83 -3.63 -14.21 -10.49
N LEU A 84 -2.53 -13.45 -10.46
CA LEU A 84 -2.18 -12.48 -11.49
C LEU A 84 -1.27 -13.17 -12.52
N ASN A 85 -1.22 -12.64 -13.75
CA ASN A 85 -0.44 -13.26 -14.83
C ASN A 85 1.02 -13.43 -14.40
N ASN A 86 1.58 -14.63 -14.63
CA ASN A 86 2.92 -15.06 -14.18
C ASN A 86 3.15 -15.14 -12.66
N PHE A 87 2.16 -14.83 -11.82
CA PHE A 87 2.25 -14.94 -10.37
C PHE A 87 1.52 -16.19 -9.86
N LYS A 88 2.21 -17.04 -9.10
CA LYS A 88 1.69 -18.35 -8.69
C LYS A 88 0.47 -18.30 -7.76
N LYS A 89 0.30 -17.22 -7.00
CA LYS A 89 -0.86 -16.82 -6.19
C LYS A 89 -0.35 -15.59 -5.45
N ILE A 90 -1.03 -14.45 -5.57
CA ILE A 90 -0.63 -13.20 -4.93
C ILE A 90 -1.63 -12.86 -3.83
N LYS A 91 -1.11 -12.42 -2.69
CA LYS A 91 -1.92 -11.94 -1.56
C LYS A 91 -1.90 -10.42 -1.50
N GLU A 92 -2.78 -9.86 -0.69
CA GLU A 92 -2.81 -8.42 -0.40
C GLU A 92 -1.41 -7.86 -0.03
N ILE A 93 -0.71 -8.53 0.89
CA ILE A 93 0.62 -8.09 1.35
C ILE A 93 1.62 -8.08 0.19
N ASP A 94 1.63 -9.12 -0.65
CA ASP A 94 2.56 -9.22 -1.78
C ASP A 94 2.30 -8.08 -2.78
N CYS A 95 1.05 -7.70 -2.99
CA CYS A 95 0.68 -6.57 -3.84
C CYS A 95 1.24 -5.24 -3.32
N TYR A 96 1.15 -4.97 -2.02
CA TYR A 96 1.74 -3.75 -1.44
C TYR A 96 3.27 -3.79 -1.43
N LEU A 97 3.88 -4.96 -1.25
CA LEU A 97 5.34 -5.11 -1.36
C LEU A 97 5.80 -4.82 -2.79
N TYR A 98 5.08 -5.31 -3.80
CA TYR A 98 5.35 -4.99 -5.20
C TYR A 98 5.21 -3.51 -5.51
N SER A 99 4.17 -2.84 -5.00
CA SER A 99 4.01 -1.40 -5.25
C SER A 99 5.14 -0.58 -4.63
N ILE A 100 5.59 -0.93 -3.42
CA ILE A 100 6.76 -0.30 -2.76
C ILE A 100 8.06 -0.62 -3.51
N TYR A 101 8.24 -1.86 -3.96
CA TYR A 101 9.39 -2.25 -4.77
C TYR A 101 9.50 -1.38 -6.03
N LEU A 102 8.43 -1.29 -6.81
CA LEU A 102 8.41 -0.56 -8.08
C LEU A 102 8.61 0.94 -7.89
N ILE A 103 8.01 1.55 -6.87
CA ILE A 103 8.19 2.99 -6.62
C ILE A 103 9.62 3.32 -6.15
N LYS A 104 10.26 2.42 -5.38
CA LYS A 104 11.70 2.55 -5.03
C LYS A 104 12.55 2.52 -6.31
N GLN A 105 12.26 1.62 -7.24
CA GLN A 105 12.98 1.54 -8.52
C GLN A 105 12.77 2.78 -9.41
N GLU A 106 11.58 3.36 -9.42
CA GLU A 106 11.27 4.57 -10.17
C GLU A 106 11.97 5.80 -9.58
N ASN A 107 11.95 5.96 -8.26
CA ASN A 107 12.64 7.04 -7.55
C ASN A 107 14.15 7.03 -7.82
N ASN A 108 14.78 5.85 -7.83
CA ASN A 108 16.21 5.71 -8.12
C ASN A 108 16.59 6.17 -9.54
N LYS A 109 15.65 6.16 -10.50
CA LYS A 109 15.86 6.60 -11.88
C LYS A 109 15.58 8.09 -12.06
N ASN A 110 14.66 8.65 -11.28
CA ASN A 110 14.12 10.00 -11.49
C ASN A 110 14.55 10.97 -10.38
N ASN A 111 15.82 11.39 -10.39
CA ASN A 111 16.39 12.37 -9.43
C ASN A 111 15.91 13.84 -9.64
N ASN A 112 14.66 14.08 -10.08
CA ASN A 112 14.13 15.42 -10.34
C ASN A 112 13.14 15.90 -9.25
N ASN A 113 13.35 17.12 -8.74
CA ASN A 113 12.73 17.64 -7.51
C ASN A 113 11.19 17.79 -7.52
N ASP A 114 10.55 18.12 -8.64
CA ASP A 114 9.09 18.38 -8.67
C ASP A 114 8.25 17.09 -8.62
N ASN A 115 8.81 16.00 -9.15
CA ASN A 115 8.22 14.68 -9.10
C ASN A 115 8.20 14.10 -7.68
N ASN A 116 9.12 14.54 -6.82
CA ASN A 116 9.29 14.03 -5.46
C ASN A 116 8.03 14.23 -4.59
N LYS A 117 7.23 15.27 -4.79
CA LYS A 117 6.02 15.51 -3.95
C LYS A 117 4.89 14.52 -4.25
N LYS A 118 4.65 14.22 -5.53
CA LYS A 118 3.64 13.24 -5.96
C LYS A 118 4.09 11.83 -5.59
N PHE A 119 5.36 11.50 -5.86
CA PHE A 119 5.96 10.22 -5.50
C PHE A 119 5.95 9.99 -3.99
N LYS A 120 6.29 11.00 -3.19
CA LYS A 120 6.21 10.92 -1.73
C LYS A 120 4.78 10.63 -1.29
N LYS A 121 3.77 11.35 -1.80
CA LYS A 121 2.36 11.08 -1.44
C LYS A 121 1.89 9.66 -1.80
N GLN A 122 2.29 9.13 -2.96
CA GLN A 122 1.95 7.75 -3.37
C GLN A 122 2.67 6.72 -2.48
N THR A 123 3.96 6.90 -2.26
CA THR A 123 4.81 6.07 -1.40
C THR A 123 4.20 5.98 0.01
N ASN A 124 3.79 7.11 0.59
CA ASN A 124 3.16 7.16 1.91
C ASN A 124 1.93 6.26 2.02
N ARG A 125 1.07 6.27 1.00
CA ARG A 125 -0.17 5.46 0.97
C ARG A 125 0.15 3.96 0.99
N TYR A 126 1.21 3.55 0.28
CA TYR A 126 1.56 2.14 0.17
C TYR A 126 2.12 1.60 1.49
N TYR A 127 3.00 2.36 2.15
CA TYR A 127 3.51 2.00 3.48
C TYR A 127 2.41 1.89 4.53
N ILE A 128 1.44 2.83 4.52
CA ILE A 128 0.31 2.79 5.45
C ILE A 128 -0.57 1.55 5.18
N ALA A 129 -0.89 1.25 3.92
CA ALA A 129 -1.72 0.09 3.59
C ALA A 129 -1.03 -1.23 3.95
N LEU A 130 0.28 -1.34 3.71
CA LEU A 130 1.06 -2.50 4.13
C LEU A 130 1.11 -2.64 5.66
N ALA A 131 1.34 -1.55 6.38
CA ALA A 131 1.34 -1.54 7.83
C ALA A 131 -0.02 -1.96 8.41
N ASP A 132 -1.13 -1.46 7.83
CA ASP A 132 -2.48 -1.88 8.19
C ASP A 132 -2.70 -3.37 7.94
N ALA A 133 -2.31 -3.88 6.77
CA ALA A 133 -2.46 -5.29 6.43
C ALA A 133 -1.67 -6.22 7.38
N LEU A 134 -0.47 -5.81 7.78
CA LEU A 134 0.33 -6.53 8.77
C LEU A 134 -0.34 -6.57 10.15
N LEU A 135 -1.01 -5.49 10.56
CA LEU A 135 -1.78 -5.44 11.79
C LEU A 135 -3.01 -6.35 11.75
N THR A 136 -3.82 -6.28 10.68
CA THR A 136 -5.06 -7.06 10.56
C THR A 136 -4.79 -8.55 10.39
N ASN A 137 -3.76 -8.94 9.63
CA ASN A 137 -3.43 -10.36 9.44
C ASN A 137 -2.92 -11.04 10.72
N ASN A 138 -2.37 -10.30 11.68
CA ASN A 138 -1.95 -10.84 12.98
C ASN A 138 -3.12 -11.00 13.98
N ASN A 139 -4.19 -10.22 13.82
CA ASN A 139 -5.29 -10.16 14.80
C ASN A 139 -6.55 -10.94 14.38
N ASN A 140 -6.63 -11.41 13.14
CA ASN A 140 -7.85 -11.99 12.59
C ASN A 140 -7.82 -13.53 12.59
N GLU A 141 -8.81 -14.18 13.20
CA GLU A 141 -8.90 -15.66 13.30
C GLU A 141 -8.96 -16.34 11.92
N LYS A 142 -9.50 -15.66 10.91
CA LYS A 142 -9.53 -16.07 9.49
C LYS A 142 -8.12 -16.38 8.93
N TYR A 143 -7.06 -15.81 9.52
CA TYR A 143 -5.67 -15.94 9.06
C TYR A 143 -4.74 -16.64 10.07
N LYS A 144 -5.21 -16.88 11.31
CA LYS A 144 -4.47 -17.66 12.32
C LYS A 144 -4.16 -19.08 11.84
N SER A 145 -5.01 -19.69 10.99
CA SER A 145 -4.78 -21.03 10.43
C SER A 145 -3.60 -21.10 9.44
N ILE A 146 -3.19 -19.98 8.84
CA ILE A 146 -2.05 -19.88 7.93
C ILE A 146 -0.75 -19.60 8.72
N ILE A 147 -0.85 -18.91 9.85
CA ILE A 147 0.29 -18.52 10.69
C ILE A 147 0.67 -19.64 11.69
N ASN A 148 -0.28 -20.50 12.08
CA ASN A 148 -0.06 -21.54 13.08
C ASN A 148 0.71 -22.79 12.62
N SER A 149 1.29 -22.79 11.41
CA SER A 149 2.07 -23.93 10.93
C SER A 149 3.56 -23.67 10.71
N ASN A 150 4.14 -22.55 11.18
CA ASN A 150 5.56 -22.40 11.62
C ASN A 150 5.99 -20.91 11.72
N ASN A 151 6.28 -20.43 12.94
CA ASN A 151 6.86 -19.11 13.31
C ASN A 151 5.87 -18.02 13.77
N ILE A 152 5.38 -18.20 14.99
CA ILE A 152 4.92 -17.09 15.82
C ILE A 152 6.20 -16.33 16.29
N ILE A 153 6.29 -15.03 16.01
CA ILE A 153 7.23 -14.01 16.58
C ILE A 153 8.60 -13.74 15.91
N THR A 154 9.20 -14.59 15.06
CA THR A 154 10.65 -14.45 14.80
C THR A 154 11.12 -13.65 13.58
N ASN A 155 10.33 -13.47 12.52
CA ASN A 155 10.90 -12.97 11.25
C ASN A 155 10.75 -11.45 11.06
N LYS A 156 11.85 -10.72 11.23
CA LYS A 156 12.00 -9.27 10.99
C LYS A 156 11.78 -8.88 9.53
N GLU A 157 11.93 -9.84 8.62
CA GLU A 157 11.90 -9.63 7.17
C GLU A 157 10.61 -10.16 6.54
N LEU A 158 10.11 -9.43 5.54
CA LEU A 158 9.15 -9.90 4.54
C LEU A 158 9.92 -10.25 3.27
N LYS A 159 9.53 -11.33 2.61
CA LYS A 159 10.15 -11.78 1.37
C LYS A 159 9.16 -11.62 0.23
N LEU A 160 9.59 -10.98 -0.84
CA LEU A 160 8.85 -10.81 -2.07
C LEU A 160 9.55 -11.58 -3.18
N GLU A 161 8.88 -12.53 -3.80
CA GLU A 161 9.37 -13.14 -5.03
C GLU A 161 9.07 -12.19 -6.19
N VAL A 162 10.11 -11.56 -6.72
CA VAL A 162 10.07 -10.65 -7.85
C VAL A 162 10.20 -11.45 -9.14
N VAL A 163 9.13 -11.50 -9.95
CA VAL A 163 9.14 -12.13 -11.29
C VAL A 163 9.32 -11.01 -12.32
N PRO A 164 10.47 -10.91 -12.99
CA PRO A 164 10.72 -9.86 -13.96
C PRO A 164 9.87 -10.04 -15.22
N ASN A 165 9.40 -8.92 -15.77
CA ASN A 165 8.62 -8.93 -17.01
C ASN A 165 9.42 -9.34 -18.25
N ASN A 166 10.75 -9.20 -18.20
CA ASN A 166 11.61 -9.74 -19.22
C ASN A 166 11.78 -11.25 -19.00
N LYS A 167 11.20 -12.06 -19.90
CA LYS A 167 11.29 -13.54 -19.96
C LYS A 167 12.71 -14.15 -19.90
N LYS A 168 13.76 -13.33 -19.81
CA LYS A 168 15.17 -13.70 -19.74
C LYS A 168 15.79 -13.51 -18.35
N GLN A 169 15.11 -12.85 -17.42
CA GLN A 169 15.60 -12.71 -16.05
C GLN A 169 14.86 -13.69 -15.16
N GLU A 170 15.63 -14.44 -14.38
CA GLU A 170 15.07 -15.37 -13.40
C GLU A 170 14.38 -14.59 -12.27
N PRO A 171 13.33 -15.18 -11.66
CA PRO A 171 12.76 -14.65 -10.43
C PRO A 171 13.83 -14.49 -9.36
N PHE A 172 13.74 -13.42 -8.57
CA PHE A 172 14.63 -13.19 -7.44
C PHE A 172 13.84 -12.80 -6.19
N ILE A 173 14.47 -12.88 -5.02
CA ILE A 173 13.82 -12.57 -3.74
C ILE A 173 14.28 -11.19 -3.26
N GLU A 174 13.34 -10.26 -3.12
CA GLU A 174 13.54 -8.98 -2.44
C GLU A 174 13.10 -9.08 -0.98
N THR A 175 13.88 -8.50 -0.06
CA THR A 175 13.59 -8.54 1.38
C THR A 175 13.26 -7.16 1.93
N PHE A 176 12.21 -7.07 2.75
CA PHE A 176 11.78 -5.83 3.38
C PHE A 176 11.79 -5.93 4.90
N ASP A 177 12.42 -4.97 5.59
CA ASP A 177 12.40 -4.90 7.05
C ASP A 177 11.04 -4.37 7.54
N LYS A 178 10.30 -5.20 8.29
CA LYS A 178 9.01 -4.81 8.89
C LYS A 178 9.13 -3.58 9.77
N THR A 179 10.27 -3.40 10.44
CA THR A 179 10.54 -2.25 11.29
C THR A 179 10.63 -0.97 10.45
N GLU A 180 11.35 -1.00 9.34
CA GLU A 180 11.46 0.13 8.41
C GLU A 180 10.09 0.51 7.87
N ILE A 181 9.29 -0.48 7.43
CA ILE A 181 7.92 -0.28 6.93
C ILE A 181 7.05 0.42 7.98
N LEU A 182 7.08 -0.03 9.23
CA LEU A 182 6.27 0.56 10.30
C LEU A 182 6.75 1.97 10.66
N LEU A 183 8.06 2.22 10.63
CA LEU A 183 8.61 3.56 10.89
C LEU A 183 8.23 4.56 9.79
N GLU A 184 8.32 4.15 8.53
CA GLU A 184 7.81 4.92 7.39
C GLU A 184 6.31 5.20 7.56
N ALA A 185 5.50 4.19 7.87
CA ALA A 185 4.06 4.37 8.10
C ALA A 185 3.75 5.31 9.27
N ILE A 186 4.53 5.26 10.36
CA ILE A 186 4.41 6.19 11.52
C ILE A 186 4.73 7.63 11.10
N GLU A 187 5.78 7.82 10.30
CA GLU A 187 6.15 9.15 9.81
C GLU A 187 5.03 9.78 8.99
N TYR A 188 4.33 8.97 8.19
CA TYR A 188 3.26 9.45 7.31
C TYR A 188 1.87 9.46 7.94
N CYS A 189 1.62 8.64 8.97
CA CYS A 189 0.35 8.57 9.68
C CYS A 189 0.58 8.50 11.21
N PRO A 190 0.98 9.60 11.85
CA PRO A 190 1.32 9.62 13.27
C PRO A 190 0.11 9.31 14.17
N GLU A 191 -1.11 9.56 13.71
CA GLU A 191 -2.34 9.23 14.44
C GLU A 191 -2.49 7.72 14.72
N ARG A 192 -1.98 6.88 13.82
CA ARG A 192 -1.99 5.42 13.94
C ARG A 192 -0.72 4.85 14.56
N SER A 193 0.22 5.73 14.96
CA SER A 193 1.54 5.32 15.44
C SER A 193 1.48 4.35 16.61
N ASN A 194 0.48 4.46 17.50
CA ASN A 194 0.28 3.50 18.60
C ASN A 194 0.07 2.06 18.14
N ALA A 195 -0.78 1.85 17.13
CA ALA A 195 -1.05 0.52 16.64
C ALA A 195 0.23 -0.09 16.03
N TYR A 196 0.96 0.71 15.25
CA TYR A 196 2.22 0.31 14.62
C TYR A 196 3.32 0.05 15.66
N ILE A 197 3.47 0.92 16.67
CA ILE A 197 4.45 0.75 17.76
C ILE A 197 4.14 -0.48 18.60
N LYS A 198 2.86 -0.70 18.95
CA LYS A 198 2.43 -1.89 19.70
C LYS A 198 2.73 -3.18 18.93
N TYR A 199 2.45 -3.20 17.64
CA TYR A 199 2.79 -4.33 16.79
C TYR A 199 4.30 -4.52 16.66
N MET A 200 5.04 -3.42 16.49
CA MET A 200 6.50 -3.41 16.44
C MET A 200 7.13 -3.95 17.74
N SER A 201 6.56 -3.61 18.91
CA SER A 201 7.05 -4.10 20.20
C SER A 201 6.90 -5.62 20.39
N ASN A 202 5.95 -6.25 19.70
CA ASN A 202 5.70 -7.69 19.81
C ASN A 202 6.80 -8.56 19.19
N PHE A 203 7.66 -8.01 18.33
CA PHE A 203 8.79 -8.74 17.74
C PHE A 203 10.15 -8.04 17.96
N LEU A 204 10.17 -6.85 18.55
CA LEU A 204 11.38 -6.13 18.97
C LEU A 204 11.70 -6.33 20.46
N GLU A 205 11.62 -7.55 20.99
CA GLU A 205 11.77 -7.90 22.43
C GLU A 205 12.96 -7.24 23.18
N ALA A 206 13.92 -6.61 22.50
CA ALA A 206 15.12 -6.01 23.09
C ALA A 206 15.29 -4.47 22.98
N LYS A 207 14.44 -3.69 22.28
CA LYS A 207 14.73 -2.25 22.06
C LYS A 207 13.93 -1.31 22.97
N LYS A 208 14.65 -0.57 23.83
CA LYS A 208 14.07 0.48 24.70
C LYS A 208 13.65 1.74 23.92
N SER A 209 14.17 1.94 22.71
CA SER A 209 13.85 3.09 21.87
C SER A 209 14.14 2.83 20.38
N VAL A 210 13.41 3.51 19.49
CA VAL A 210 13.58 3.45 18.03
C VAL A 210 13.71 4.87 17.47
N LYS A 211 14.67 5.08 16.58
CA LYS A 211 14.88 6.36 15.88
C LYS A 211 14.09 6.34 14.57
N LEU A 212 13.23 7.34 14.39
CA LEU A 212 12.51 7.63 13.15
C LEU A 212 13.47 8.17 12.08
N LEU A 213 13.04 8.13 10.82
CA LEU A 213 13.85 8.63 9.69
C LEU A 213 14.07 10.14 9.75
N ASN A 214 13.08 10.88 10.28
CA ASN A 214 13.22 12.30 10.64
C ASN A 214 14.17 12.59 11.82
N GLY A 215 14.84 11.57 12.37
CA GLY A 215 15.82 11.71 13.44
C GLY A 215 15.27 11.69 14.86
N LYS A 216 13.94 11.71 15.04
CA LYS A 216 13.29 11.68 16.36
C LYS A 216 13.31 10.29 16.98
N THR A 217 13.57 10.19 18.28
CA THR A 217 13.63 8.90 18.99
C THR A 217 12.36 8.66 19.81
N ILE A 218 11.70 7.52 19.61
CA ILE A 218 10.54 7.06 20.39
C ILE A 218 11.03 6.03 21.42
N LYS A 219 10.76 6.25 22.71
CA LYS A 219 11.02 5.25 23.76
C LYS A 219 9.83 4.28 23.85
N ILE A 220 10.09 2.98 23.72
CA ILE A 220 9.05 1.92 23.68
C ILE A 220 8.47 1.66 25.08
N LYS A 221 9.22 1.96 26.16
CA LYS A 221 8.84 1.62 27.54
C LYS A 221 7.78 2.51 28.22
N ASP A 222 7.37 3.62 27.61
CA ASP A 222 6.48 4.60 28.26
C ASP A 222 5.04 4.63 27.71
N ASN A 223 4.69 3.69 26.82
CA ASN A 223 3.43 3.74 26.06
C ASN A 223 2.45 2.58 26.36
N ILE A 224 2.70 1.81 27.43
CA ILE A 224 1.73 0.81 27.93
C ILE A 224 0.68 1.45 28.85
N ASN A 225 0.93 2.65 29.39
CA ASN A 225 0.01 3.34 30.29
C ASN A 225 -0.48 4.67 29.68
N ASN A 226 -1.79 4.78 29.55
CA ASN A 226 -2.62 5.79 28.85
C ASN A 226 -2.39 7.30 29.16
N THR A 227 -1.36 7.71 29.88
CA THR A 227 -1.17 9.12 30.31
C THR A 227 -0.13 9.90 29.50
N SER A 228 0.82 9.23 28.83
CA SER A 228 1.83 9.89 27.99
C SER A 228 1.29 10.44 26.66
N TYR A 229 0.08 10.04 26.28
CA TYR A 229 -0.53 10.31 24.97
C TYR A 229 -1.01 11.75 24.80
N LEU A 230 -1.56 12.34 25.87
CA LEU A 230 -1.92 13.75 25.92
C LEU A 230 -0.69 14.64 25.73
N ASN A 231 0.46 14.27 26.29
CA ASN A 231 1.68 15.07 26.18
C ASN A 231 2.30 15.02 24.78
N ILE A 232 2.22 13.89 24.07
CA ILE A 232 2.73 13.79 22.70
C ILE A 232 1.79 14.52 21.73
N LEU A 233 0.48 14.36 21.88
CA LEU A 233 -0.52 15.07 21.08
C LEU A 233 -0.46 16.59 21.31
N MET A 234 -0.30 17.04 22.56
CA MET A 234 -0.12 18.46 22.89
C MET A 234 1.17 19.03 22.32
N ASN A 235 2.28 18.27 22.32
CA ASN A 235 3.53 18.72 21.71
C ASN A 235 3.45 18.79 20.18
N VAL A 236 2.73 17.88 19.53
CA VAL A 236 2.52 17.93 18.07
C VAL A 236 1.59 19.09 17.68
N LEU A 237 0.51 19.32 18.43
CA LEU A 237 -0.39 20.46 18.21
C LEU A 237 0.31 21.81 18.48
N PHE A 238 1.20 21.87 19.49
CA PHE A 238 1.99 23.07 19.78
C PHE A 238 2.97 23.40 18.65
N ILE A 239 3.63 22.38 18.06
CA ILE A 239 4.53 22.57 16.92
C ILE A 239 3.76 22.99 15.66
N ILE A 240 2.59 22.40 15.39
CA ILE A 240 1.74 22.82 14.27
C ILE A 240 1.23 24.25 14.46
N GLY A 241 0.85 24.63 15.69
CA GLY A 241 0.46 25.99 16.04
C GLY A 241 1.58 27.02 15.87
N ILE A 242 2.81 26.69 16.26
CA ILE A 242 3.98 27.56 16.04
C ILE A 242 4.28 27.72 14.55
N ILE A 243 4.21 26.64 13.77
CA ILE A 243 4.43 26.70 12.32
C ILE A 243 3.38 27.59 11.65
N PHE A 244 2.10 27.48 12.05
CA PHE A 244 1.03 28.35 11.53
C PHE A 244 1.23 29.82 11.90
N ASN A 245 1.67 30.10 13.13
CA ASN A 245 1.86 31.47 13.63
C ASN A 245 3.09 32.15 13.01
N VAL A 246 4.18 31.40 12.82
CA VAL A 246 5.37 31.88 12.09
C VAL A 246 5.06 32.11 10.62
N TYR A 247 4.27 31.24 9.98
CA TYR A 247 3.84 31.43 8.59
C TYR A 247 2.96 32.68 8.42
N TYR A 248 2.08 32.97 9.39
CA TYR A 248 1.20 34.14 9.36
C TYR A 248 1.94 35.47 9.61
N LEU A 249 3.04 35.46 10.38
CA LEU A 249 3.87 36.64 10.64
C LEU A 249 4.82 36.99 9.49
N PHE A 250 5.20 36.03 8.65
CA PHE A 250 6.14 36.24 7.53
C PHE A 250 5.45 36.51 6.18
N PHE A 251 4.16 36.23 6.04
CA PHE A 251 3.41 36.37 4.79
C PHE A 251 2.25 37.37 4.88
N LYS A 252 2.36 38.37 5.75
CA LYS A 252 1.48 39.55 5.79
C LYS A 252 2.31 40.81 5.58
#